data_AF-A0A089NIQ0-F1
#
_entry.id   AF-A0A089NIQ0-F1
#
_cell.length_a   1.000
_cell.length_b   1.000
_cell.length_c   1.000
_cell.angle_alpha   90.00
_cell.angle_beta   90.00
_cell.angle_gamma   90.00
#
_symmetry.space_group_name_H-M   'P 1'
#
loop_
_entity.id
_entity.type
_entity.pdbx_description
1 polymer ?
#
loop_
_entity_poly.entity_id
_entity_poly.type
_entity_poly.pdbx_seq_one_letter_code
_entity_poly.pdbx_strand_id
1 'polypeptide(L)'
;MSCLVNPLTGKESEYELKEAEVKKKVMVTGGGPVGMEAAIIAARRGHDVTLYDKSGKLGGQWLLAAIPPGKELLNTFTVWQKGELDRSGVKVVLNTEVTREFVEQVNPDEIILASGATPIIPGIPGADKSHVYTANSCC
;
A
#
# COMPACT_ATOMS: atom_id res chain seq x y z
N MET A 1 -21.35 -5.25 10.52
CA MET A 1 -20.22 -6.21 10.51
C MET A 1 -19.15 -5.67 9.56
N SER A 2 -17.87 -5.98 9.74
CA SER A 2 -16.80 -5.56 8.80
C SER A 2 -15.66 -6.57 8.81
N CYS A 3 -14.80 -6.55 7.79
CA CYS A 3 -13.62 -7.41 7.67
C CYS A 3 -12.37 -6.57 7.38
N LEU A 4 -11.24 -6.98 7.96
CA LEU A 4 -9.95 -6.30 7.80
C LEU A 4 -9.41 -6.33 6.37
N VAL A 5 -9.69 -7.42 5.65
CA VAL A 5 -9.11 -7.70 4.31
C VAL A 5 -10.16 -7.70 3.19
N ASN A 6 -11.45 -7.69 3.54
CA ASN A 6 -12.54 -7.56 2.58
C ASN A 6 -13.42 -6.36 2.97
N PRO A 7 -13.19 -5.18 2.38
CA PRO A 7 -13.94 -3.97 2.72
C PRO A 7 -15.44 -4.06 2.39
N LEU A 8 -15.86 -5.02 1.56
CA LEU A 8 -17.26 -5.22 1.18
C LEU A 8 -18.08 -6.01 2.21
N THR A 9 -17.43 -6.67 3.18
CA THR A 9 -18.14 -7.52 4.15
C THR A 9 -19.14 -6.70 4.97
N GLY A 10 -20.43 -7.04 4.84
CA GLY A 10 -21.54 -6.33 5.48
C GLY A 10 -21.92 -5.01 4.81
N LYS A 11 -21.41 -4.73 3.60
CA LYS A 11 -21.67 -3.55 2.76
C LYS A 11 -21.86 -3.93 1.29
N GLU A 12 -22.21 -5.18 1.02
CA GLU A 12 -22.29 -5.76 -0.32
C GLU A 12 -23.32 -5.03 -1.20
N SER A 13 -24.40 -4.50 -0.59
CA SER A 13 -25.41 -3.71 -1.29
C SER A 13 -25.06 -2.23 -1.44
N GLU A 14 -24.08 -1.72 -0.69
CA GLU A 14 -23.71 -0.30 -0.69
C GLU A 14 -22.66 0.02 -1.76
N TYR A 15 -21.76 -0.93 -2.03
CA TYR A 15 -20.63 -0.73 -2.93
C TYR A 15 -20.70 -1.69 -4.12
N GLU A 16 -20.90 -1.12 -5.31
CA GLU A 16 -20.81 -1.81 -6.59
C GLU A 16 -19.56 -1.33 -7.33
N LEU A 17 -18.71 -2.26 -7.78
CA LEU A 17 -17.52 -1.92 -8.56
C LEU A 17 -17.90 -1.67 -10.02
N LYS A 18 -18.05 -0.40 -10.38
CA LYS A 18 -18.35 0.04 -11.75
C LYS A 18 -17.09 0.43 -12.51
N GLU A 19 -17.08 0.13 -13.81
CA GLU A 19 -16.08 0.66 -14.73
C GLU A 19 -16.02 2.19 -14.65
N ALA A 20 -14.82 2.75 -14.87
CA ALA A 20 -14.64 4.18 -14.92
C ALA A 20 -15.23 4.76 -16.22
N GLU A 21 -16.06 5.80 -16.10
CA GLU A 21 -16.59 6.53 -17.25
C GLU A 21 -15.47 7.12 -18.12
N VAL A 22 -14.38 7.56 -17.47
CA VAL A 22 -13.17 8.06 -18.12
C VAL A 22 -11.97 7.30 -17.55
N LYS A 23 -11.28 6.56 -18.42
CA LYS A 23 -10.02 5.89 -18.08
C LYS A 23 -8.92 6.95 -17.91
N LYS A 24 -8.05 6.74 -16.92
CA LYS A 24 -7.01 7.68 -16.50
C LYS A 24 -5.71 6.93 -16.25
N LYS A 25 -4.59 7.61 -16.40
CA LYS A 25 -3.26 7.19 -15.95
C LYS A 25 -3.11 7.50 -14.46
N VAL A 26 -3.18 6.47 -13.63
CA VAL A 26 -3.16 6.58 -12.17
C VAL A 26 -1.80 6.16 -11.63
N MET A 27 -1.17 7.06 -10.89
CA MET A 27 0.03 6.75 -10.11
C MET A 27 -0.37 6.41 -8.68
N VAL A 28 0.05 5.25 -8.18
CA VAL A 28 -0.12 4.88 -6.77
C VAL A 28 1.24 4.87 -6.08
N THR A 29 1.38 5.59 -4.96
CA THR A 29 2.65 5.71 -4.24
C THR A 29 2.59 4.93 -2.93
N GLY A 30 3.42 3.89 -2.79
CA GLY A 30 3.48 3.02 -1.61
C GLY A 30 2.83 1.66 -1.87
N GLY A 31 3.62 0.61 -1.76
CA GLY A 31 3.27 -0.81 -1.92
C GLY A 31 2.85 -1.48 -0.61
N GLY A 32 2.34 -0.72 0.35
CA GLY A 32 1.65 -1.26 1.53
C GLY A 32 0.25 -1.77 1.18
N PRO A 33 -0.50 -2.33 2.15
CA PRO A 33 -1.82 -2.91 1.90
C PRO A 33 -2.82 -1.92 1.29
N VAL A 34 -2.76 -0.65 1.69
CA VAL A 34 -3.61 0.42 1.16
C VAL A 34 -3.31 0.69 -0.32
N GLY A 35 -2.04 0.88 -0.68
CA GLY A 35 -1.67 1.19 -2.06
C GLY A 35 -1.88 0.01 -2.99
N MET A 36 -1.60 -1.22 -2.55
CA MET A 36 -1.90 -2.41 -3.35
C MET A 36 -3.41 -2.53 -3.61
N GLU A 37 -4.26 -2.38 -2.59
CA GLU A 37 -5.72 -2.45 -2.77
C GLU A 37 -6.24 -1.34 -3.68
N ALA A 38 -5.78 -0.11 -3.48
CA ALA A 38 -6.15 1.02 -4.32
C ALA A 38 -5.76 0.79 -5.78
N ALA A 39 -4.56 0.24 -6.03
CA ALA A 39 -4.10 -0.07 -7.37
C ALA A 39 -4.92 -1.20 -8.03
N ILE A 40 -5.21 -2.27 -7.29
CA ILE A 40 -6.07 -3.38 -7.75
C ILE A 40 -7.44 -2.85 -8.16
N ILE A 41 -8.10 -2.07 -7.29
CA ILE A 41 -9.44 -1.55 -7.57
C ILE A 41 -9.42 -0.54 -8.72
N ALA A 42 -8.44 0.37 -8.78
CA ALA A 42 -8.33 1.31 -9.89
C ALA A 42 -8.13 0.57 -11.23
N ALA A 43 -7.29 -0.46 -11.27
CA ALA A 43 -7.05 -1.23 -12.48
C ALA A 43 -8.30 -2.03 -12.89
N ARG A 44 -9.01 -2.64 -11.92
CA ARG A 44 -10.29 -3.34 -12.19
C ARG A 44 -11.39 -2.42 -12.70
N ARG A 45 -11.34 -1.11 -12.40
CA ARG A 45 -12.22 -0.10 -13.01
C ARG A 45 -11.79 0.32 -14.42
N GLY A 46 -10.64 -0.17 -14.90
CA GLY A 46 -10.13 0.06 -16.26
C GLY A 46 -9.10 1.18 -16.39
N HIS A 47 -8.55 1.71 -15.30
CA HIS A 47 -7.48 2.70 -15.34
C HIS A 47 -6.13 2.08 -15.75
N ASP A 48 -5.23 2.89 -16.35
CA ASP A 48 -3.83 2.52 -16.55
C ASP A 48 -3.07 2.83 -15.26
N VAL A 49 -2.74 1.80 -14.48
CA VAL A 49 -2.23 1.94 -13.12
C VAL A 49 -0.76 1.53 -13.05
N THR A 50 0.06 2.43 -12.51
CA THR A 50 1.41 2.08 -12.06
C THR A 50 1.56 2.32 -10.56
N LEU A 51 1.94 1.28 -9.83
CA LEU A 51 2.28 1.32 -8.42
C LEU A 51 3.79 1.45 -8.25
N TYR A 52 4.21 2.44 -7.45
CA TYR A 52 5.61 2.68 -7.11
C TYR A 52 5.84 2.44 -5.62
N ASP A 53 6.93 1.76 -5.27
CA ASP A 53 7.39 1.66 -3.88
C ASP A 53 8.90 1.91 -3.79
N LYS A 54 9.32 2.65 -2.77
CA LYS A 54 10.74 2.99 -2.53
C LYS A 54 11.57 1.79 -2.09
N SER A 55 10.95 0.78 -1.51
CA SER A 55 11.62 -0.45 -1.07
C SER A 55 11.67 -1.50 -2.19
N GLY A 56 12.52 -2.49 -2.02
CA GLY A 56 12.65 -3.62 -2.95
C GLY A 56 11.56 -4.68 -2.81
N LYS A 57 10.51 -4.48 -1.99
CA LYS A 57 9.45 -5.47 -1.78
C LYS A 57 8.11 -4.83 -1.39
N LEU A 58 7.02 -5.38 -1.93
CA LEU A 58 5.66 -4.99 -1.51
C LEU A 58 5.28 -5.56 -0.14
N GLY A 59 4.47 -4.81 0.59
CA GLY A 59 3.85 -5.14 1.87
C GLY A 59 3.95 -4.01 2.90
N GLY A 60 4.94 -3.13 2.79
CA GLY A 60 5.14 -2.01 3.72
C GLY A 60 5.15 -2.45 5.19
N GLN A 61 4.46 -1.69 6.05
CA GLN A 61 4.32 -1.98 7.48
C GLN A 61 3.65 -3.32 7.79
N TRP A 62 2.88 -3.88 6.85
CA TRP A 62 2.20 -5.17 7.04
C TRP A 62 3.19 -6.32 7.21
N LEU A 63 4.34 -6.25 6.54
CA LEU A 63 5.41 -7.24 6.69
C LEU A 63 5.97 -7.26 8.11
N LEU A 64 6.15 -6.09 8.72
CA LEU A 64 6.61 -5.98 10.11
C LEU A 64 5.54 -6.51 11.07
N ALA A 65 4.26 -6.20 10.81
CA ALA A 65 3.14 -6.67 11.62
C ALA A 65 2.97 -8.20 11.64
N ALA A 66 3.47 -8.90 10.61
CA ALA A 66 3.43 -10.35 10.48
C ALA A 66 4.60 -11.09 11.16
N ILE A 67 5.60 -10.38 11.68
CA ILE A 67 6.78 -10.97 12.35
C ILE A 67 6.46 -11.59 13.72
N PRO A 68 5.66 -10.97 14.61
CA PRO A 68 5.41 -11.51 15.93
C PRO A 68 4.80 -12.93 15.92
N PRO A 69 5.16 -13.81 16.87
CA PRO A 69 4.63 -15.16 16.93
C PRO A 69 3.09 -15.18 16.96
N GLY A 70 2.49 -16.05 16.13
CA GLY A 70 1.04 -16.18 15.97
C GLY A 70 0.40 -15.19 14.99
N LYS A 71 1.20 -14.33 14.33
CA LYS A 71 0.72 -13.38 13.30
C LYS A 71 1.19 -13.71 11.88
N GLU A 72 1.79 -14.87 11.68
CA GLU A 72 2.38 -15.31 10.42
C GLU A 72 1.33 -15.34 9.29
N LEU A 73 0.08 -15.65 9.64
CA LEU A 73 -1.04 -15.66 8.69
C LEU A 73 -1.31 -14.29 8.06
N LEU A 74 -0.89 -13.18 8.68
CA LEU A 74 -1.04 -11.85 8.05
C LEU A 74 -0.29 -11.79 6.70
N ASN A 75 0.80 -12.53 6.51
CA ASN A 75 1.52 -12.56 5.23
C ASN A 75 0.68 -13.14 4.08
N THR A 76 -0.31 -13.99 4.37
CA THR A 76 -1.20 -14.54 3.33
C THR A 76 -1.95 -13.45 2.58
N PHE A 77 -2.30 -12.35 3.25
CA PHE A 77 -2.97 -11.21 2.61
C PHE A 77 -2.03 -10.49 1.64
N THR A 78 -0.76 -10.27 2.01
CA THR A 78 0.23 -9.68 1.09
C THR A 78 0.48 -10.57 -0.11
N VAL A 79 0.50 -11.91 0.06
CA VAL A 79 0.60 -12.85 -1.06
C VAL A 79 -0.62 -12.73 -1.99
N TRP A 80 -1.81 -12.65 -1.42
CA TRP A 80 -3.05 -12.46 -2.18
C TRP A 80 -3.03 -11.15 -2.97
N GLN A 81 -2.69 -10.02 -2.34
CA GLN A 81 -2.62 -8.72 -3.02
C GLN A 81 -1.60 -8.70 -4.16
N LYS A 82 -0.43 -9.34 -3.97
CA LYS A 82 0.56 -9.49 -5.05
C LYS A 82 -0.01 -10.25 -6.26
N GLY A 83 -0.75 -11.32 -6.02
CA GLY A 83 -1.43 -12.07 -7.08
C GLY A 83 -2.52 -11.25 -7.77
N GLU A 84 -3.26 -10.44 -7.02
CA GLU A 84 -4.30 -9.57 -7.59
C GLU A 84 -3.75 -8.40 -8.40
N LEU A 85 -2.59 -7.84 -8.02
CA LEU A 85 -1.90 -6.83 -8.81
C LEU A 85 -1.55 -7.37 -10.21
N ASP A 86 -0.98 -8.58 -10.24
CA ASP A 86 -0.63 -9.27 -11.48
C ASP A 86 -1.88 -9.56 -12.34
N ARG A 87 -2.92 -10.14 -11.75
CA ARG A 87 -4.20 -10.43 -12.43
C ARG A 87 -4.90 -9.17 -12.95
N SER A 88 -4.74 -8.05 -12.26
CA SER A 88 -5.36 -6.77 -12.65
C SER A 88 -4.51 -5.99 -13.65
N GLY A 89 -3.33 -6.48 -14.03
CA GLY A 89 -2.44 -5.81 -14.99
C GLY A 89 -1.78 -4.55 -14.44
N VAL A 90 -1.70 -4.39 -13.12
CA VAL A 90 -1.02 -3.24 -12.51
C VAL A 90 0.48 -3.34 -12.76
N LYS A 91 1.07 -2.27 -13.31
CA LYS A 91 2.53 -2.19 -13.40
C LYS A 91 3.12 -1.88 -12.03
N VAL A 92 4.03 -2.72 -11.54
CA VAL A 92 4.72 -2.51 -10.27
C VAL A 92 6.16 -2.09 -10.51
N VAL A 93 6.58 -0.98 -9.90
CA VAL A 93 7.95 -0.46 -9.97
C VAL A 93 8.50 -0.31 -8.55
N LEU A 94 9.48 -1.14 -8.21
CA LEU A 94 10.13 -1.15 -6.90
C LEU A 94 11.41 -0.33 -6.90
N ASN A 95 12.00 -0.11 -5.73
CA ASN A 95 13.22 0.68 -5.55
C ASN A 95 13.10 2.10 -6.17
N THR A 96 11.91 2.67 -6.16
CA THR A 96 11.63 3.99 -6.77
C THR A 96 10.91 4.86 -5.77
N GLU A 97 11.61 5.88 -5.28
CA GLU A 97 11.00 6.91 -4.46
C GLU A 97 10.29 7.94 -5.35
N VAL A 98 9.01 8.16 -5.07
CA VAL A 98 8.19 9.14 -5.82
C VAL A 98 8.41 10.52 -5.22
N THR A 99 9.18 11.35 -5.91
CA THR A 99 9.35 12.78 -5.60
C THR A 99 8.42 13.64 -6.45
N ARG A 100 8.33 14.94 -6.13
CA ARG A 100 7.56 15.90 -6.94
C ARG A 100 8.06 15.93 -8.39
N GLU A 101 9.37 15.95 -8.58
CA GLU A 101 10.01 16.01 -9.89
C GLU A 101 9.71 14.75 -10.69
N PHE A 102 9.67 13.59 -10.02
CA PHE A 102 9.30 12.33 -10.65
C PHE A 102 7.82 12.31 -11.08
N VAL A 103 6.93 12.86 -10.25
CA VAL A 103 5.52 13.03 -10.62
C VAL A 103 5.38 13.90 -11.87
N GLU A 104 6.10 15.03 -11.93
CA GLU A 104 6.09 15.94 -13.09
C GLU A 104 6.61 15.25 -14.36
N GLN A 105 7.63 14.39 -14.24
CA GLN A 105 8.16 13.61 -15.36
C GLN A 105 7.17 12.54 -15.87
N VAL A 106 6.51 11.82 -14.96
CA VAL A 106 5.55 10.77 -15.32
C VAL A 106 4.24 11.39 -15.82
N ASN A 107 3.88 12.58 -15.33
CA ASN A 107 2.66 13.32 -15.64
C ASN A 107 1.39 12.43 -15.59
N PRO A 108 1.05 11.82 -14.43
CA PRO A 108 -0.18 11.06 -14.28
C PRO A 108 -1.40 11.99 -14.22
N ASP A 109 -2.57 11.48 -14.59
CA ASP A 109 -3.83 12.22 -14.45
C ASP A 109 -4.25 12.35 -12.98
N GLU A 110 -3.95 11.32 -12.19
CA GLU A 110 -4.30 11.24 -10.76
C GLU A 110 -3.22 10.54 -9.96
N ILE A 111 -3.09 10.92 -8.68
CA ILE A 111 -2.14 10.34 -7.73
C ILE A 111 -2.89 9.84 -6.50
N ILE A 112 -2.65 8.57 -6.15
CA ILE A 112 -3.10 7.99 -4.89
C ILE A 112 -1.90 7.91 -3.94
N LEU A 113 -1.89 8.77 -2.92
CA LEU A 113 -0.86 8.82 -1.89
C LEU A 113 -1.12 7.76 -0.80
N ALA A 114 -0.35 6.67 -0.82
CA ALA A 114 -0.39 5.58 0.17
C ALA A 114 1.00 5.35 0.81
N SER A 115 1.72 6.44 1.12
CA SER A 115 3.12 6.44 1.59
C SER A 115 3.36 5.86 2.99
N GLY A 116 2.31 5.46 3.70
CA GLY A 116 2.40 4.93 5.06
C GLY A 116 2.67 6.00 6.12
N ALA A 117 3.21 5.58 7.25
CA ALA A 117 3.49 6.44 8.41
C ALA A 117 4.87 6.14 8.99
N THR A 118 5.39 7.07 9.78
CA THR A 118 6.63 6.94 10.55
C THR A 118 6.31 6.97 12.05
N PRO A 119 7.08 6.24 12.89
CA PRO A 119 6.87 6.26 14.34
C PRO A 119 7.04 7.66 14.92
N ILE A 120 6.17 8.01 15.87
CA ILE A 120 6.34 9.21 16.70
C ILE A 120 7.32 8.87 17.83
N ILE A 121 8.37 9.66 17.98
CA ILE A 121 9.26 9.59 19.14
C ILE A 121 8.70 10.50 20.24
N PRO A 122 8.27 9.95 21.39
CA PRO A 122 7.71 10.76 22.47
C PRO A 122 8.78 11.65 23.10
N GLY A 123 8.41 12.88 23.46
CA GLY A 123 9.30 13.86 24.12
C GLY A 123 9.58 13.57 25.59
N ILE A 124 9.90 12.33 25.94
CA ILE A 124 10.23 11.91 27.31
C ILE A 124 11.76 11.89 27.52
N PRO A 125 12.28 12.28 28.70
CA PRO A 125 13.71 12.25 28.96
C PRO A 125 14.33 10.85 28.74
N GLY A 126 15.33 10.77 27.87
CA GLY A 126 16.04 9.54 27.53
C GLY A 126 15.46 8.73 26.38
N ALA A 127 14.46 9.24 25.64
CA ALA A 127 13.90 8.60 24.44
C ALA A 127 14.91 8.43 23.28
N ASP A 128 16.03 9.14 23.33
CA ASP A 128 17.12 9.19 22.34
C ASP A 128 18.31 8.26 22.68
N LYS A 129 18.25 7.52 23.79
CA LYS A 129 19.34 6.64 24.21
C LYS A 129 19.50 5.44 23.26
N SER A 130 20.73 4.96 23.12
CA SER A 130 21.10 3.86 22.20
C SER A 130 20.43 2.50 22.45
N HIS A 131 19.83 2.29 23.62
CA HIS A 131 19.07 1.08 23.95
C HIS A 131 17.56 1.25 23.83
N VAL A 132 17.10 2.39 23.29
CA VAL A 132 15.69 2.67 23.02
C VAL A 132 15.40 2.39 21.55
N TYR A 133 14.37 1.59 21.29
CA TYR A 133 14.00 1.16 19.95
C TYR A 133 12.51 1.39 19.70
N THR A 134 12.16 1.70 18.46
CA THR A 134 10.78 1.62 17.98
C THR A 134 10.50 0.22 17.45
N ALA A 135 9.22 -0.14 17.30
CA ALA A 135 8.84 -1.41 16.66
C ALA A 135 9.44 -1.57 15.25
N ASN A 136 9.70 -0.45 14.56
CA ASN A 136 10.31 -0.38 13.24
C ASN A 136 11.83 -0.44 13.24
N SER A 137 12.47 -0.43 14.42
CA SER A 137 13.94 -0.45 14.52
C SER A 137 14.51 -1.86 14.42
N CYS A 138 13.66 -2.90 14.47
CA CYS A 138 14.05 -4.26 14.12
C CYS A 138 13.79 -4.49 12.62
N CYS A 139 14.87 -4.79 11.91
CA CYS A 139 14.96 -5.19 10.50
C CYS A 139 15.02 -4.06 9.46
#